data_AF-A0A4Q6BHC5-F1
#
_entry.id   AF-A0A4Q6BHC5-F1
#
_cell.length_a   1.000
_cell.length_b   1.000
_cell.length_c   1.000
_cell.angle_alpha   90.00
_cell.angle_beta   90.00
_cell.angle_gamma   90.00
#
_symmetry.space_group_name_H-M   'P 1'
#
loop_
_entity.id
_entity.type
_entity.pdbx_description
1 polymer ?
#
loop_
_entity_poly.entity_id
_entity_poly.type
_entity_poly.pdbx_seq_one_letter_code
_entity_poly.pdbx_strand_id
1 'polypeptide(L)'
;MKTLLSVAVIFLSFPVAAQYYYKDIVSTKESNALVATYRNSNVQKVNMKSFTVNNTPLDDLSVQQVFSPETRSLLTITKTPYQPASYLVSFFDEEGRMIKATDSAAGNLSTMSYRYNTQGQLQSIFTQFGDPLAALKTDEHIWQYDTQSNISKMLRIK
;
A
#
# COMPACT_ATOMS: atom_id res chain seq x y z
N MET A 1 24.79 -8.04 -45.04
CA MET A 1 25.22 -8.16 -43.63
C MET A 1 24.44 -7.25 -42.68
N LYS A 2 24.11 -6.00 -43.05
CA LYS A 2 23.35 -5.07 -42.18
C LYS A 2 21.90 -5.52 -41.87
N THR A 3 21.25 -6.18 -42.82
CA THR A 3 19.87 -6.71 -42.67
C THR A 3 19.77 -7.98 -41.81
N LEU A 4 20.86 -8.77 -41.73
CA LEU A 4 20.92 -9.97 -40.86
C LEU A 4 21.02 -9.59 -39.38
N LEU A 5 21.63 -8.45 -39.06
CA LEU A 5 21.73 -7.95 -37.69
C LEU A 5 20.37 -7.49 -37.15
N SER A 6 19.51 -6.92 -38.00
CA SER A 6 18.17 -6.43 -37.61
C SER A 6 17.19 -7.56 -37.26
N VAL A 7 17.32 -8.74 -37.89
CA VAL A 7 16.48 -9.91 -37.60
C VAL A 7 16.87 -10.56 -36.26
N ALA A 8 18.16 -10.52 -35.89
CA ALA A 8 18.64 -11.11 -34.64
C ALA A 8 18.18 -10.36 -33.37
N VAL A 9 17.94 -9.05 -33.44
CA VAL A 9 17.53 -8.23 -32.29
C VAL A 9 16.08 -8.47 -31.88
N ILE A 10 15.22 -8.89 -32.80
CA ILE A 10 13.78 -9.15 -32.53
C ILE A 10 13.59 -10.44 -31.71
N PHE A 11 14.53 -11.39 -31.76
CA PHE A 11 14.47 -12.64 -30.98
C PHE A 11 14.93 -12.52 -29.53
N LEU A 12 15.39 -11.35 -29.07
CA LEU A 12 15.82 -11.09 -27.69
C LEU A 12 14.76 -10.45 -26.80
N SER A 13 13.51 -10.34 -27.26
CA SER A 13 12.42 -9.83 -26.43
C SER A 13 11.98 -10.89 -25.41
N PHE A 14 12.65 -10.94 -24.26
CA PHE A 14 12.15 -11.68 -23.10
C PHE A 14 10.89 -10.99 -22.56
N PRO A 15 9.82 -11.73 -22.23
CA PRO A 15 8.68 -11.15 -21.55
C PRO A 15 9.10 -10.72 -20.13
N VAL A 16 9.23 -9.41 -19.92
CA VAL A 16 9.45 -8.82 -18.59
C VAL A 16 8.12 -8.89 -17.82
N ALA A 17 7.89 -9.98 -17.11
CA ALA A 17 6.71 -10.19 -16.26
C ALA A 17 6.89 -9.62 -14.83
N ALA A 18 7.66 -8.53 -14.66
CA ALA A 18 8.20 -8.16 -13.35
C ALA A 18 7.37 -7.15 -12.54
N GLN A 19 6.38 -6.45 -13.12
CA GLN A 19 5.88 -5.21 -12.48
C GLN A 19 4.73 -5.36 -11.48
N TYR A 20 4.01 -6.50 -11.46
CA TYR A 20 2.81 -6.60 -10.62
C TYR A 20 3.06 -7.08 -9.18
N TYR A 21 4.22 -7.70 -8.90
CA TYR A 21 4.50 -8.31 -7.60
C TYR A 21 4.97 -7.32 -6.53
N TYR A 22 5.48 -6.15 -6.94
CA TYR A 22 6.19 -5.24 -6.05
C TYR A 22 5.32 -4.17 -5.41
N LYS A 23 4.11 -3.90 -5.91
CA LYS A 23 3.30 -2.79 -5.39
C LYS A 23 3.02 -2.93 -3.90
N ASP A 24 2.59 -4.11 -3.47
CA ASP A 24 2.27 -4.38 -2.06
C ASP A 24 3.53 -4.23 -1.20
N ILE A 25 4.64 -4.79 -1.67
CA ILE A 25 5.92 -4.80 -0.95
C ILE A 25 6.48 -3.39 -0.80
N VAL A 26 6.50 -2.61 -1.89
CA VAL A 26 7.02 -1.25 -1.92
C VAL A 26 6.11 -0.32 -1.13
N SER A 27 4.79 -0.36 -1.36
CA SER A 27 3.86 0.55 -0.67
C SER A 27 3.78 0.29 0.83
N THR A 28 3.83 -0.98 1.28
CA THR A 28 3.95 -1.31 2.70
C THR A 28 5.27 -0.82 3.29
N LYS A 29 6.39 -0.98 2.57
CA LYS A 29 7.69 -0.48 3.02
C LYS A 29 7.71 1.05 3.15
N GLU A 30 7.15 1.77 2.19
CA GLU A 30 7.01 3.23 2.23
C GLU A 30 6.15 3.68 3.41
N SER A 31 5.04 2.98 3.66
CA SER A 31 4.16 3.28 4.79
C SER A 31 4.86 3.05 6.14
N ASN A 32 5.63 1.96 6.27
CA ASN A 32 6.43 1.68 7.46
C ASN A 32 7.49 2.76 7.69
N ALA A 33 8.18 3.19 6.63
CA ALA A 33 9.19 4.26 6.70
C ALA A 33 8.58 5.61 7.07
N LEU A 34 7.40 5.93 6.54
CA LEU A 34 6.66 7.15 6.87
C LEU A 34 6.32 7.19 8.37
N VAL A 35 5.75 6.09 8.90
CA VAL A 35 5.39 6.04 10.32
C VAL A 35 6.60 6.02 11.24
N ALA A 36 7.71 5.38 10.84
CA ALA A 36 8.97 5.50 11.56
C ALA A 36 9.43 6.96 11.65
N THR A 37 9.32 7.72 10.55
CA THR A 37 9.63 9.15 10.53
C THR A 37 8.71 9.96 11.45
N TYR A 38 7.41 9.65 11.45
CA TYR A 38 6.45 10.32 12.33
C TYR A 38 6.74 10.06 13.80
N ARG A 39 7.06 8.82 14.18
CA ARG A 39 7.47 8.45 15.55
C ARG A 39 8.74 9.21 15.96
N ASN A 40 9.78 9.16 15.14
CA ASN A 40 11.08 9.78 15.44
C ASN A 40 10.99 11.30 15.56
N SER A 41 10.06 11.92 14.84
CA SER A 41 9.89 13.38 14.79
C SER A 41 8.71 13.88 15.63
N ASN A 42 8.05 13.01 16.40
CA ASN A 42 6.85 13.32 17.19
C ASN A 42 5.71 13.97 16.38
N VAL A 43 5.53 13.56 15.13
CA VAL A 43 4.46 14.06 14.27
C VAL A 43 3.12 13.47 14.71
N GLN A 44 2.18 14.34 15.08
CA GLN A 44 0.82 13.93 15.45
C GLN A 44 -0.18 14.11 14.32
N LYS A 45 0.04 15.11 13.46
CA LYS A 45 -0.93 15.49 12.43
C LYS A 45 -0.25 16.07 11.20
N VAL A 46 -0.70 15.65 10.03
CA VAL A 46 -0.31 16.21 8.73
C VAL A 46 -1.56 16.61 7.98
N ASN A 47 -1.59 17.83 7.42
CA ASN A 47 -2.66 18.28 6.54
C ASN A 47 -2.05 18.55 5.16
N MET A 48 -2.61 17.90 4.14
CA MET A 48 -2.24 18.16 2.75
C MET A 48 -3.03 19.36 2.24
N LYS A 49 -2.33 20.28 1.57
CA LYS A 49 -2.94 21.41 0.88
C LYS A 49 -2.70 21.27 -0.61
N SER A 50 -3.76 21.45 -1.38
CA SER A 50 -3.73 21.38 -2.84
C SER A 50 -3.64 22.78 -3.42
N PHE A 51 -2.92 22.93 -4.53
CA PHE A 51 -2.74 24.22 -5.20
C PHE A 51 -2.85 24.05 -6.72
N THR A 52 -3.34 25.07 -7.40
CA THR A 52 -3.29 25.16 -8.87
C THR A 52 -1.87 25.42 -9.35
N VAL A 53 -1.64 25.31 -10.67
CA VAL A 53 -0.36 25.71 -11.31
C VAL A 53 0.04 27.16 -11.01
N ASN A 54 -0.93 28.03 -10.70
CA ASN A 54 -0.71 29.43 -10.33
C ASN A 54 -0.61 29.64 -8.81
N ASN A 55 -0.36 28.59 -8.04
CA ASN A 55 -0.23 28.61 -6.57
C ASN A 55 -1.50 29.09 -5.84
N THR A 56 -2.67 28.94 -6.45
CA THR A 56 -3.96 29.24 -5.80
C THR A 56 -4.42 28.04 -4.99
N PRO A 57 -4.77 28.18 -3.70
CA PRO A 57 -5.29 27.08 -2.90
C PRO A 57 -6.55 26.46 -3.51
N LEU A 58 -6.64 25.13 -3.44
CA LEU A 58 -7.82 24.35 -3.79
C LEU A 58 -8.40 23.72 -2.53
N ASP A 59 -9.67 24.00 -2.25
CA ASP A 59 -10.37 23.46 -1.08
C ASP A 59 -11.20 22.19 -1.40
N ASP A 60 -11.21 21.79 -2.67
CA ASP A 60 -12.01 20.68 -3.20
C ASP A 60 -11.43 19.30 -2.85
N LEU A 61 -10.23 19.26 -2.27
CA LEU A 61 -9.59 18.05 -1.77
C LEU A 61 -8.94 18.33 -0.42
N SER A 62 -9.41 17.63 0.61
CA SER A 62 -8.81 17.63 1.93
C SER A 62 -8.28 16.24 2.25
N VAL A 63 -6.97 16.14 2.51
CA VAL A 63 -6.34 14.93 3.05
C VAL A 63 -5.70 15.27 4.38
N GLN A 64 -6.10 14.54 5.42
CA GLN A 64 -5.56 14.68 6.76
C GLN A 64 -5.05 13.35 7.26
N GLN A 65 -3.88 13.36 7.87
CA GLN A 65 -3.32 12.23 8.57
C GLN A 65 -3.20 12.56 10.05
N VAL A 66 -3.62 11.64 10.91
CA VAL A 66 -3.52 11.74 12.37
C VAL A 66 -2.83 10.48 12.87
N PHE A 67 -1.66 10.64 13.47
CA PHE A 67 -0.90 9.55 14.06
C PHE A 67 -1.17 9.49 15.57
N SER A 68 -1.52 8.31 16.06
CA SER A 68 -1.76 8.02 17.48
C SER A 68 -0.67 7.09 18.00
N PRO A 69 0.26 7.58 18.85
CA PRO A 69 1.28 6.75 19.47
C PRO A 69 0.70 5.65 20.39
N GLU A 70 -0.36 5.97 21.14
CA GLU A 70 -1.00 5.05 22.09
C GLU A 70 -1.54 3.78 21.41
N THR A 71 -2.22 3.97 20.28
CA THR A 71 -2.79 2.87 19.50
C THR A 71 -1.86 2.37 18.41
N ARG A 72 -0.68 2.99 18.25
CA ARG A 72 0.28 2.77 17.16
C ARG A 72 -0.43 2.75 15.81
N SER A 73 -1.28 3.74 15.56
CA SER A 73 -2.12 3.81 14.37
C SER A 73 -1.99 5.13 13.61
N LEU A 74 -2.22 5.07 12.31
CA LEU A 74 -2.29 6.21 11.40
C LEU A 74 -3.68 6.23 10.77
N LEU A 75 -4.46 7.26 11.09
CA LEU A 75 -5.74 7.54 10.43
C LEU A 75 -5.51 8.52 9.29
N THR A 76 -5.86 8.14 8.06
CA THR A 76 -5.92 9.02 6.90
C THR A 76 -7.37 9.25 6.51
N ILE A 77 -7.76 10.52 6.41
CA ILE A 77 -9.10 10.95 6.03
C ILE A 77 -8.99 11.69 4.71
N THR A 78 -9.71 11.24 3.69
CA THR A 78 -9.80 11.92 2.40
C THR A 78 -11.22 12.41 2.16
N LYS A 79 -11.38 13.68 1.82
CA LYS A 79 -12.67 14.33 1.57
C LYS A 79 -12.65 15.11 0.26
N THR A 80 -13.74 14.99 -0.49
CA THR A 80 -14.05 15.83 -1.64
C THR A 80 -15.50 16.34 -1.51
N PRO A 81 -15.90 17.42 -2.20
CA PRO A 81 -17.27 17.94 -2.17
C PRO A 81 -18.33 16.96 -2.66
N TYR A 82 -17.95 16.01 -3.54
CA TYR A 82 -18.89 15.22 -4.33
C TYR A 82 -19.05 13.78 -3.85
N GLN A 83 -18.19 13.31 -2.95
CA GLN A 83 -18.18 11.92 -2.48
C GLN A 83 -18.13 11.86 -0.94
N PRO A 84 -18.73 10.83 -0.33
CA PRO A 84 -18.51 10.54 1.08
C PRO A 84 -17.02 10.44 1.39
N ALA A 85 -16.64 10.89 2.58
CA ALA A 85 -15.27 10.76 3.05
C ALA A 85 -14.82 9.29 3.06
N SER A 86 -13.55 9.05 2.71
CA SER A 86 -12.90 7.77 2.94
C SER A 86 -11.98 7.83 4.15
N TYR A 87 -11.87 6.71 4.84
CA TYR A 87 -11.09 6.56 6.05
C TYR A 87 -10.21 5.32 5.93
N LEU A 88 -8.90 5.53 5.97
CA LEU A 88 -7.90 4.48 6.05
C LEU A 88 -7.24 4.50 7.43
N VAL A 89 -7.44 3.45 8.22
CA VAL A 89 -6.77 3.26 9.51
C VAL A 89 -5.72 2.17 9.37
N SER A 90 -4.46 2.54 9.51
CA SER A 90 -3.33 1.60 9.50
C SER A 90 -2.80 1.39 10.91
N PHE A 91 -2.54 0.14 11.29
CA PHE A 91 -2.00 -0.25 12.60
C PHE A 91 -0.61 -0.84 12.42
N PHE A 92 0.27 -0.51 13.36
CA PHE A 92 1.69 -0.86 13.30
C PHE A 92 2.12 -1.60 14.56
N ASP A 93 3.04 -2.53 14.42
CA ASP A 93 3.69 -3.19 15.56
C ASP A 93 4.75 -2.29 16.23
N GLU A 94 5.49 -2.86 17.18
CA GLU A 94 6.56 -2.20 17.92
C GLU A 94 7.71 -1.79 17.00
N GLU A 95 8.05 -2.64 16.05
CA GLU A 95 9.08 -2.39 15.04
C GLU A 95 8.63 -1.38 13.97
N GLY A 96 7.37 -0.94 13.98
CA GLY A 96 6.83 0.04 13.04
C GLY A 96 6.40 -0.57 11.71
N ARG A 97 6.16 -1.89 11.66
CA ARG A 97 5.65 -2.60 10.50
C ARG A 97 4.12 -2.60 10.52
N MET A 98 3.50 -2.29 9.39
CA MET A 98 2.06 -2.34 9.24
C MET A 98 1.57 -3.78 9.41
N ILE A 99 0.67 -4.02 10.37
CA ILE A 99 0.10 -5.35 10.67
C ILE A 99 -1.37 -5.45 10.26
N LYS A 100 -2.06 -4.31 10.15
CA LYS A 100 -3.46 -4.24 9.72
C LYS A 100 -3.74 -2.90 9.06
N ALA A 101 -4.58 -2.90 8.04
CA ALA A 101 -5.19 -1.71 7.50
C ALA A 101 -6.69 -1.92 7.33
N THR A 102 -7.49 -0.92 7.67
CA THR A 102 -8.93 -0.92 7.40
C THR A 102 -9.27 0.31 6.59
N ASP A 103 -9.77 0.09 5.39
CA ASP A 103 -10.27 1.12 4.49
C ASP A 103 -11.80 1.09 4.47
N SER A 104 -12.40 2.26 4.59
CA SER A 104 -13.86 2.41 4.49
C SER A 104 -14.22 3.61 3.64
N ALA A 105 -15.08 3.39 2.66
CA ALA A 105 -15.60 4.41 1.77
C ALA A 105 -17.02 4.05 1.32
N ALA A 106 -17.95 5.00 1.44
CA ALA A 106 -19.34 4.86 0.99
C ALA A 106 -20.03 3.54 1.41
N GLY A 107 -19.78 3.08 2.64
CA GLY A 107 -20.38 1.85 3.19
C GLY A 107 -19.65 0.55 2.86
N ASN A 108 -18.65 0.57 1.98
CA ASN A 108 -17.78 -0.58 1.76
C ASN A 108 -16.68 -0.62 2.81
N LEU A 109 -16.38 -1.81 3.31
CA LEU A 109 -15.30 -2.07 4.25
C LEU A 109 -14.30 -3.04 3.63
N SER A 110 -13.02 -2.67 3.65
CA SER A 110 -11.91 -3.56 3.32
C SER A 110 -10.97 -3.64 4.52
N THR A 111 -10.60 -4.84 4.93
CA THR A 111 -9.62 -5.08 5.99
C THR A 111 -8.50 -5.94 5.45
N MET A 112 -7.27 -5.44 5.57
CA MET A 112 -6.04 -6.08 5.13
C MET A 112 -5.24 -6.44 6.38
N SER A 113 -4.76 -7.69 6.46
CA SER A 113 -3.91 -8.18 7.52
C SER A 113 -2.56 -8.59 6.95
N TYR A 114 -1.49 -8.11 7.56
CA TYR A 114 -0.12 -8.27 7.05
C TYR A 114 0.65 -9.22 7.94
N ARG A 115 1.37 -10.16 7.34
CA ARG A 115 2.24 -11.11 8.06
C ARG A 115 3.65 -11.01 7.53
N TYR A 116 4.62 -11.12 8.43
CA TYR A 116 6.04 -11.04 8.12
C TYR A 116 6.74 -12.34 8.49
N ASN A 117 7.78 -12.69 7.75
CA ASN A 117 8.66 -13.79 8.11
C ASN A 117 9.61 -13.39 9.26
N THR A 118 10.44 -14.33 9.71
CA THR A 118 11.40 -14.10 10.80
C THR A 118 12.50 -13.10 10.43
N GLN A 119 12.75 -12.88 9.14
CA GLN A 119 13.66 -11.86 8.61
C GLN A 119 13.00 -10.48 8.49
N GLY A 120 11.72 -10.35 8.88
CA GLY A 120 10.97 -9.09 8.81
C GLY A 120 10.49 -8.70 7.40
N GLN A 121 10.55 -9.61 6.43
CA GLN A 121 10.04 -9.39 5.08
C GLN A 121 8.54 -9.70 5.02
N LEU A 122 7.79 -8.94 4.23
CA LEU A 122 6.35 -9.13 4.06
C LEU A 122 6.09 -10.50 3.42
N GLN A 123 5.44 -11.39 4.16
CA GLN A 123 5.18 -12.77 3.75
C GLN A 123 3.78 -12.93 3.17
N SER A 124 2.76 -12.30 3.75
CA SER A 124 1.42 -12.30 3.16
C SER A 124 0.59 -11.07 3.49
N ILE A 125 -0.35 -10.76 2.59
CA ILE A 125 -1.45 -9.83 2.81
C ILE A 125 -2.72 -10.63 2.59
N PHE A 126 -3.52 -10.73 3.64
CA PHE A 126 -4.87 -11.28 3.59
C PHE A 126 -5.88 -10.14 3.60
N THR A 127 -6.69 -10.05 2.56
CA THR A 127 -7.71 -9.02 2.37
C THR A 127 -9.10 -9.62 2.51
N GLN A 128 -9.94 -8.98 3.29
CA GLN A 128 -11.38 -9.23 3.35
C GLN A 128 -12.10 -7.95 2.92
N PHE A 129 -12.99 -8.05 1.95
CA PHE A 129 -13.75 -6.90 1.46
C PHE A 129 -15.22 -7.25 1.25
N GLY A 130 -16.11 -6.34 1.63
CA GLY A 130 -17.55 -6.51 1.44
C GLY A 130 -18.38 -5.65 2.36
N ASP A 131 -19.69 -5.88 2.28
CA ASP A 131 -20.67 -5.36 3.22
C ASP A 131 -20.57 -6.16 4.53
N PRO A 132 -20.40 -5.51 5.71
CA PRO A 132 -20.40 -6.19 7.01
C PRO A 132 -21.63 -7.06 7.28
N LEU A 133 -22.75 -6.81 6.59
CA LEU A 133 -24.01 -7.53 6.71
C LEU A 133 -24.15 -8.67 5.69
N ALA A 134 -23.18 -8.86 4.79
CA ALA A 134 -23.20 -9.90 3.75
C ALA A 134 -21.96 -10.81 3.81
N ALA A 135 -21.95 -11.84 2.96
CA ALA A 135 -20.78 -12.70 2.81
C ALA A 135 -19.58 -11.89 2.29
N LEU A 136 -18.49 -11.89 3.05
CA LEU A 136 -17.26 -11.21 2.70
C LEU A 136 -16.52 -11.97 1.59
N LYS A 137 -15.91 -11.22 0.68
CA LYS A 137 -14.97 -11.75 -0.31
C LYS A 137 -13.56 -11.69 0.25
N THR A 138 -12.74 -12.65 -0.13
CA THR A 138 -11.35 -12.76 0.31
C THR A 138 -10.38 -12.68 -0.85
N ASP A 139 -9.17 -12.23 -0.58
CA ASP A 139 -8.04 -12.28 -1.51
C ASP A 139 -6.76 -12.35 -0.67
N GLU A 140 -5.90 -13.33 -0.93
CA GLU A 140 -4.62 -13.46 -0.24
C GLU A 140 -3.47 -13.41 -1.23
N HIS A 141 -2.48 -12.57 -0.96
CA HIS A 141 -1.19 -12.56 -1.64
C HIS A 141 -0.14 -13.14 -0.70
N ILE A 142 0.64 -14.12 -1.17
CA ILE A 142 1.71 -14.77 -0.41
C ILE A 142 3.01 -14.68 -1.21
N TRP A 143 4.04 -14.08 -0.64
CA TRP A 143 5.35 -13.93 -1.28
C TRP A 143 6.35 -14.98 -0.79
N GLN A 144 7.18 -15.44 -1.72
CA GLN A 144 8.33 -16.28 -1.45
C GLN A 144 9.58 -15.51 -1.84
N TYR A 145 10.62 -15.68 -1.03
CA TYR A 145 11.90 -15.03 -1.21
C TYR A 145 12.97 -16.07 -1.52
N ASP A 146 13.93 -15.70 -2.36
CA ASP A 146 15.15 -16.48 -2.58
C ASP A 146 16.16 -16.28 -1.44
N THR A 147 17.30 -16.95 -1.56
CA THR A 147 18.42 -16.85 -0.60
C THR A 147 19.04 -15.45 -0.51
N GLN A 148 18.81 -14.59 -1.50
CA GLN A 148 19.30 -13.22 -1.60
C GLN A 148 18.23 -12.20 -1.17
N SER A 149 17.14 -12.67 -0.56
CA SER A 149 16.02 -11.83 -0.11
C SER A 149 15.26 -11.12 -1.24
N ASN A 150 15.40 -11.56 -2.50
CA ASN A 150 14.57 -11.09 -3.61
C ASN A 150 13.28 -11.90 -3.67
N ILE A 151 12.21 -11.28 -4.17
CA ILE A 151 10.95 -11.98 -4.42
C ILE A 151 11.16 -12.95 -5.57
N SER A 152 11.02 -14.24 -5.30
CA SER A 152 11.11 -15.30 -6.30
C SER A 152 9.74 -15.65 -6.87
N LYS A 153 8.68 -15.53 -6.07
CA LYS A 153 7.32 -15.87 -6.45
C LYS A 153 6.28 -15.13 -5.61
N MET A 154 5.10 -14.92 -6.20
CA MET A 154 3.88 -14.57 -5.47
C MET A 154 2.76 -15.55 -5.84
N LEU A 155 2.06 -16.05 -4.82
CA LEU A 155 0.84 -16.84 -4.96
C LEU A 155 -0.36 -15.96 -4.59
N ARG A 156 -1.36 -15.89 -5.47
CA ARG A 156 -2.63 -15.22 -5.21
C ARG A 156 -3.75 -16.24 -5.05
N ILE A 157 -4.50 -16.14 -3.96
CA ILE A 157 -5.64 -16.99 -3.61
C ILE A 157 -6.89 -16.10 -3.54
N LYS A 158 -8.02 -16.54 -4.10
CA LYS A 158 -9.30 -15.80 -4.15
C LYS A 158 -10.39 -16.63 -3.51
#